data_AF-A0A524MAI7-F1
#
_entry.id   AF-A0A524MAI7-F1
#
_cell.length_a   1.000
_cell.length_b   1.000
_cell.length_c   1.000
_cell.angle_alpha   90.00
_cell.angle_beta   90.00
_cell.angle_gamma   90.00
#
_symmetry.space_group_name_H-M   'P 1'
#
loop_
_entity.id
_entity.type
_entity.pdbx_description
1 polymer ?
#
loop_
_entity_poly.entity_id
_entity_poly.type
_entity_poly.pdbx_seq_one_letter_code
_entity_poly.pdbx_strand_id
1 'polypeptide(L)'
;MTDDSPLTEEKPKSTSTRPPIRGFNPLVNYLFYTVAVLVAFVLNWALGYPAVIAMMLFFVIRLIRDTVHVYNTYEYKFAGQAAIVNLIYSMIFFIILVVNGLAISQQMAPIILPDFLDLTSWTPLFIMGGVFGMMNIKKMWGPRKSFY
;
A
#
# COMPACT_ATOMS: atom_id res chain seq x y z
N MET A 1 37.03 50.26 13.81
CA MET A 1 36.75 49.52 12.57
C MET A 1 36.03 48.24 12.99
N THR A 2 34.75 48.18 12.68
CA THR A 2 33.81 47.11 13.00
C THR A 2 34.09 45.91 12.10
N ASP A 3 34.40 44.77 12.71
CA ASP A 3 34.54 43.48 12.04
C ASP A 3 33.16 42.80 12.04
N ASP A 4 32.36 43.12 11.02
CA ASP A 4 31.05 42.49 10.79
C ASP A 4 31.26 41.12 10.12
N SER A 5 31.47 40.08 10.93
CA SER A 5 31.35 38.69 10.47
C SER A 5 29.90 38.21 10.62
N PRO A 6 29.24 37.73 9.55
CA PRO A 6 27.87 37.25 9.65
C PRO A 6 27.83 35.93 10.42
N LEU A 7 27.04 35.92 11.50
CA LEU A 7 26.59 34.73 12.21
C LEU A 7 26.03 33.74 11.18
N THR A 8 26.79 32.70 10.90
CA THR A 8 26.32 31.58 10.09
C THR A 8 25.30 30.85 10.96
N GLU A 9 24.01 31.08 10.71
CA GLU A 9 22.93 30.28 11.28
C GLU A 9 23.15 28.82 10.86
N GLU A 10 23.80 28.04 11.72
CA GLU A 10 23.82 26.59 11.60
C GLU A 10 22.37 26.11 11.66
N LYS A 11 21.80 25.77 10.50
CA LYS A 11 20.57 24.99 10.40
C LYS A 11 20.70 23.82 11.38
N PRO A 12 19.76 23.64 12.32
CA PRO A 12 19.82 22.51 13.22
C PRO A 12 19.88 21.24 12.36
N LYS A 13 20.98 20.49 12.48
CA LYS A 13 21.12 19.16 11.90
C LYS A 13 19.91 18.38 12.36
N SER A 14 18.96 18.13 11.45
CA SER A 14 17.80 17.29 11.77
C SER A 14 18.39 15.96 12.20
N THR A 15 18.29 15.66 13.48
CA THR A 15 18.69 14.39 14.05
C THR A 15 17.71 13.36 13.50
N SER A 16 18.03 12.88 12.29
CA SER A 16 17.43 11.71 11.62
C SER A 16 17.79 10.47 12.43
N THR A 17 17.32 10.43 13.67
CA THR A 17 17.35 9.24 14.49
C THR A 17 16.14 8.45 14.07
N ARG A 18 16.38 7.45 13.21
CA ARG A 18 15.39 6.43 12.85
C ARG A 18 14.69 5.98 14.14
N PRO A 19 13.35 5.94 14.21
CA PRO A 19 12.67 5.54 15.42
C PRO A 19 13.14 4.13 15.85
N PRO A 20 13.21 3.84 17.16
CA PRO A 20 13.52 2.52 17.67
C PRO A 20 12.51 1.56 17.06
N ILE A 21 13.05 0.48 16.50
CA ILE A 21 12.30 -0.54 15.78
C ILE A 21 11.21 -1.06 16.71
N ARG A 22 9.94 -0.79 16.40
CA ARG A 22 8.82 -1.49 17.04
C ARG A 22 8.99 -2.98 16.77
N GLY A 23 8.75 -3.82 17.77
CA GLY A 23 8.61 -5.26 17.57
C GLY A 23 7.60 -5.53 16.46
N PHE A 24 8.09 -5.95 15.31
CA PHE A 24 7.26 -6.31 14.17
C PHE A 24 6.95 -7.79 14.32
N ASN A 25 5.67 -8.12 14.51
CA ASN A 25 5.21 -9.49 14.33
C ASN A 25 4.71 -9.64 12.87
N PRO A 26 5.56 -10.12 11.94
CA PRO A 26 5.18 -10.33 10.55
C PRO A 26 4.01 -11.29 10.41
N LEU A 27 3.95 -12.32 11.27
CA LEU A 27 3.06 -13.47 11.10
C LEU A 27 1.59 -13.06 11.10
N VAL A 28 1.18 -12.12 11.96
CA VAL A 28 -0.21 -11.66 12.02
C VAL A 28 -0.63 -10.95 10.72
N ASN A 29 0.27 -10.14 10.16
CA ASN A 29 0.00 -9.44 8.92
C ASN A 29 -0.01 -10.41 7.73
N TYR A 30 0.89 -11.41 7.71
CA TYR A 30 0.89 -12.46 6.69
C TYR A 30 -0.36 -13.32 6.77
N LEU A 31 -0.82 -13.70 7.96
CA LEU A 31 -2.06 -14.45 8.14
C LEU A 31 -3.27 -13.66 7.59
N PHE A 32 -3.39 -12.39 7.95
CA PHE A 32 -4.47 -11.54 7.43
C PHE A 32 -4.44 -11.44 5.89
N TYR A 33 -3.23 -11.27 5.33
CA TYR A 33 -3.01 -11.24 3.89
C TYR A 33 -3.44 -12.54 3.21
N THR A 34 -2.99 -13.68 3.72
CA THR A 34 -3.34 -15.01 3.19
C THR A 34 -4.84 -15.24 3.26
N VAL A 35 -5.50 -14.88 4.37
CA VAL A 35 -6.95 -15.01 4.52
C VAL A 35 -7.68 -14.13 3.50
N ALA A 36 -7.26 -12.88 3.30
CA ALA A 36 -7.89 -11.99 2.32
C ALA A 36 -7.77 -12.53 0.89
N VAL A 37 -6.60 -13.05 0.51
CA VAL A 37 -6.39 -13.66 -0.81
C VAL A 37 -7.23 -14.93 -0.96
N LEU A 38 -7.30 -15.78 0.07
CA LEU A 38 -8.12 -16.99 0.04
C LEU A 38 -9.62 -16.67 -0.09
N VAL A 39 -10.11 -15.65 0.61
CA VAL A 39 -11.49 -15.16 0.47
C VAL A 39 -11.73 -14.64 -0.95
N ALA A 40 -10.77 -13.95 -1.57
CA ALA A 40 -10.89 -13.51 -2.96
C ALA A 40 -11.03 -14.71 -3.93
N PHE A 41 -10.29 -15.80 -3.71
CA PHE A 41 -10.45 -17.04 -4.48
C PHE A 41 -11.84 -17.66 -4.30
N VAL A 42 -12.34 -17.74 -3.06
CA VAL A 42 -13.68 -18.25 -2.78
C VAL A 42 -14.77 -17.39 -3.42
N LEU A 43 -14.64 -16.06 -3.36
CA LEU A 43 -15.56 -15.12 -4.01
C LEU A 43 -15.53 -15.27 -5.53
N ASN A 44 -14.34 -15.41 -6.13
CA ASN A 44 -14.23 -15.65 -7.56
C ASN A 44 -14.95 -16.94 -7.97
N TRP A 45 -14.77 -18.01 -7.20
CA TRP A 45 -15.41 -19.30 -7.47
C TRP A 45 -16.93 -19.24 -7.32
N ALA A 46 -17.45 -18.53 -6.32
CA ALA A 46 -18.89 -18.49 -6.04
C ALA A 46 -19.67 -17.44 -6.84
N LEU A 47 -19.08 -16.27 -7.09
CA LEU A 47 -19.76 -15.07 -7.61
C LEU A 47 -19.01 -14.41 -8.79
N GLY A 48 -17.85 -14.95 -9.18
CA GLY A 48 -17.03 -14.41 -10.25
C GLY A 48 -16.25 -13.14 -9.89
N TYR A 49 -15.60 -12.56 -10.90
CA TYR A 49 -14.77 -11.36 -10.77
C TYR A 49 -15.48 -10.11 -10.22
N PRO A 50 -16.79 -9.86 -10.43
CA PRO A 50 -17.45 -8.69 -9.84
C PRO A 50 -17.36 -8.65 -8.31
N ALA A 51 -17.49 -9.81 -7.64
CA ALA A 51 -17.34 -9.89 -6.19
C ALA A 51 -15.89 -9.64 -5.74
N VAL A 52 -14.91 -10.15 -6.49
CA VAL A 52 -13.48 -9.91 -6.24
C VAL A 52 -13.13 -8.43 -6.40
N ILE A 53 -13.64 -7.78 -7.45
CA ILE A 53 -13.47 -6.35 -7.70
C ILE A 53 -14.03 -5.54 -6.53
N ALA A 54 -15.25 -5.84 -6.07
CA ALA A 54 -15.86 -5.14 -4.94
C ALA A 54 -15.04 -5.30 -3.65
N MET A 55 -14.57 -6.51 -3.37
CA MET A 55 -13.69 -6.78 -2.23
C MET A 55 -12.36 -6.02 -2.34
N MET A 56 -11.70 -6.04 -3.49
CA MET A 56 -10.42 -5.36 -3.68
C MET A 56 -10.58 -3.84 -3.66
N LEU A 57 -11.71 -3.31 -4.14
CA LEU A 57 -12.03 -1.88 -4.06
C LEU A 57 -12.05 -1.39 -2.62
N PHE A 58 -12.63 -2.17 -1.68
CA PHE A 58 -12.59 -1.84 -0.25
C PHE A 58 -11.14 -1.67 0.26
N PHE A 59 -10.23 -2.58 -0.13
CA PHE A 59 -8.83 -2.49 0.25
C PHE A 59 -8.10 -1.32 -0.41
N VAL A 60 -8.38 -1.04 -1.67
CA VAL A 60 -7.84 0.12 -2.40
C VAL A 60 -8.29 1.43 -1.76
N ILE A 61 -9.57 1.59 -1.41
CA ILE A 61 -10.09 2.77 -0.70
C ILE A 61 -9.37 2.95 0.64
N ARG A 62 -9.23 1.86 1.41
CA ARG A 62 -8.48 1.88 2.67
C ARG A 62 -7.02 2.28 2.45
N LEU A 63 -6.39 1.77 1.40
CA LEU A 63 -5.00 2.10 1.05
C LEU A 63 -4.86 3.58 0.69
N ILE A 64 -5.76 4.14 -0.12
CA ILE A 64 -5.79 5.58 -0.46
C ILE A 64 -5.87 6.41 0.83
N ARG A 65 -6.81 6.10 1.72
CA ARG A 65 -6.97 6.81 3.00
C ARG A 65 -5.70 6.73 3.84
N ASP A 66 -5.10 5.55 3.94
CA ASP A 66 -3.88 5.34 4.70
C ASP A 66 -2.68 6.09 4.07
N THR A 67 -2.58 6.12 2.74
CA THR A 67 -1.55 6.88 2.01
C THR A 67 -1.68 8.37 2.28
N VAL A 68 -2.88 8.93 2.19
CA VAL A 68 -3.13 10.35 2.48
C VAL A 68 -2.74 10.67 3.93
N HIS A 69 -3.13 9.81 4.87
CA HIS A 69 -2.76 9.99 6.28
C HIS A 69 -1.24 9.96 6.49
N VAL A 70 -0.54 8.97 5.92
CA VAL A 70 0.92 8.86 6.04
C VAL A 70 1.62 10.05 5.41
N TYR A 71 1.21 10.45 4.20
CA TYR A 71 1.81 11.56 3.48
C TYR A 71 1.70 12.89 4.24
N ASN A 72 0.54 13.12 4.89
CA ASN A 72 0.29 14.37 5.61
C ASN A 72 0.82 14.38 7.06
N THR A 73 0.89 13.21 7.71
CA THR A 73 1.15 13.15 9.17
C THR A 73 2.58 12.74 9.51
N TYR A 74 3.27 12.03 8.62
CA TYR A 74 4.56 11.42 8.97
C TYR A 74 5.69 12.38 8.59
N GLU A 75 6.60 12.64 9.53
CA GLU A 75 7.71 13.59 9.35
C GLU A 75 8.72 13.12 8.28
N TYR A 76 8.87 11.81 8.10
CA TYR A 76 9.84 11.22 7.18
C TYR A 76 9.30 11.18 5.74
N LYS A 77 9.90 11.99 4.85
CA LYS A 77 9.59 12.00 3.41
C LYS A 77 9.63 10.61 2.76
N PHE A 78 10.55 9.75 3.21
CA PHE A 78 10.65 8.36 2.73
C PHE A 78 9.36 7.56 2.98
N ALA A 79 8.72 7.72 4.14
CA ALA A 79 7.47 7.03 4.46
C ALA A 79 6.34 7.45 3.51
N GLY A 80 6.23 8.76 3.23
CA GLY A 80 5.28 9.29 2.25
C GLY A 80 5.52 8.78 0.83
N GLN A 81 6.76 8.78 0.37
CA GLN A 81 7.12 8.25 -0.96
C GLN A 81 6.82 6.75 -1.09
N ALA A 82 7.23 5.95 -0.11
CA ALA A 82 6.97 4.51 -0.10
C ALA A 82 5.45 4.21 -0.03
N ALA A 83 4.68 5.03 0.68
CA ALA A 83 3.23 4.96 0.74
C ALA A 83 2.58 5.20 -0.64
N ILE A 84 3.06 6.21 -1.37
CA ILE A 84 2.60 6.50 -2.74
C ILE A 84 2.95 5.36 -3.70
N VAL A 85 4.17 4.82 -3.63
CA VAL A 85 4.58 3.68 -4.47
C VAL A 85 3.67 2.47 -4.26
N ASN A 86 3.38 2.11 -3.01
CA ASN A 86 2.45 1.02 -2.70
C ASN A 86 1.05 1.27 -3.25
N LEU A 87 0.57 2.53 -3.21
CA LEU A 87 -0.73 2.90 -3.78
C LEU A 87 -0.73 2.77 -5.31
N ILE A 88 0.23 3.37 -6.00
CA ILE A 88 0.33 3.31 -7.48
C ILE A 88 0.41 1.87 -7.94
N TYR A 89 1.28 1.07 -7.31
CA TYR A 89 1.43 -0.35 -7.58
C TYR A 89 0.08 -1.08 -7.46
N SER A 90 -0.63 -0.89 -6.34
CA SER A 90 -1.93 -1.55 -6.12
C SER A 90 -2.99 -1.07 -7.10
N MET A 91 -2.99 0.22 -7.46
CA MET A 91 -3.93 0.79 -8.43
C MET A 91 -3.75 0.19 -9.83
N ILE A 92 -2.51 -0.03 -10.26
CA ILE A 92 -2.22 -0.68 -11.55
C ILE A 92 -2.86 -2.08 -11.60
N PHE A 93 -2.62 -2.90 -10.57
CA PHE A 93 -3.19 -4.24 -10.52
C PHE A 93 -4.70 -4.24 -10.32
N PHE A 94 -5.25 -3.23 -9.64
CA PHE A 94 -6.70 -3.06 -9.54
C PHE A 94 -7.33 -2.71 -10.89
N ILE A 95 -6.70 -1.86 -11.69
CA ILE A 95 -7.18 -1.55 -13.05
C ILE A 95 -7.15 -2.82 -13.92
N ILE A 96 -6.06 -3.61 -13.85
CA ILE A 96 -5.97 -4.90 -14.54
C ILE A 96 -7.12 -5.82 -14.12
N LEU A 97 -7.37 -5.94 -12.81
CA LEU A 97 -8.47 -6.75 -12.27
C LEU A 97 -9.83 -6.30 -12.80
N VAL A 98 -10.10 -4.99 -12.80
CA VAL A 98 -11.39 -4.46 -13.27
C VAL A 98 -11.57 -4.73 -14.76
N VAL A 99 -10.59 -4.36 -15.59
CA VAL A 99 -10.70 -4.47 -17.04
C VAL A 99 -10.76 -5.93 -17.47
N ASN A 100 -9.80 -6.75 -17.04
CA ASN A 100 -9.78 -8.16 -17.43
C ASN A 100 -10.88 -8.96 -16.74
N GLY A 101 -11.16 -8.70 -15.47
CA GLY A 101 -12.19 -9.41 -14.72
C GLY A 101 -13.59 -9.18 -15.29
N LEU A 102 -13.92 -7.95 -15.70
CA LEU A 102 -15.18 -7.66 -16.38
C LEU A 102 -15.24 -8.30 -17.77
N ALA A 103 -14.13 -8.28 -18.53
CA ALA A 103 -14.08 -8.95 -19.83
C ALA A 103 -14.32 -10.46 -19.71
N ILE A 104 -13.61 -11.13 -18.79
CA ILE A 104 -13.78 -12.56 -18.53
C ILE A 104 -15.20 -12.88 -18.07
N SER A 105 -15.82 -12.01 -17.25
CA SER A 105 -17.21 -12.18 -16.81
C SER A 105 -18.22 -12.11 -17.96
N GLN A 106 -17.86 -11.47 -19.07
CA GLN A 106 -18.64 -11.37 -20.30
C GLN A 106 -18.22 -12.43 -21.33
N GLN A 107 -17.48 -13.46 -20.93
CA GLN A 107 -16.95 -14.52 -21.81
C GLN A 107 -15.98 -14.00 -22.90
N MET A 108 -15.35 -12.85 -22.67
CA MET A 108 -14.31 -12.31 -23.54
C MET A 108 -12.91 -12.72 -23.05
N ALA A 109 -11.93 -12.64 -23.95
CA ALA A 109 -10.53 -12.77 -23.57
C ALA A 109 -10.08 -11.58 -22.70
N PRO A 110 -9.05 -11.75 -21.84
CA PRO A 110 -8.44 -10.64 -21.12
C PRO A 110 -7.96 -9.55 -22.09
N ILE A 111 -8.16 -8.28 -21.75
CA ILE A 111 -7.86 -7.15 -22.64
C ILE A 111 -6.41 -6.68 -22.42
N ILE A 112 -5.99 -6.57 -21.16
CA ILE A 112 -4.65 -6.17 -20.77
C ILE A 112 -3.81 -7.43 -20.63
N LEU A 113 -2.72 -7.50 -21.40
CA LEU A 113 -1.76 -8.61 -21.39
C LEU A 113 -2.46 -9.99 -21.61
N PRO A 114 -3.13 -10.19 -22.75
CA PRO A 114 -3.93 -11.40 -23.02
C PRO A 114 -3.14 -12.71 -22.94
N ASP A 115 -1.84 -12.67 -23.25
CA ASP A 115 -0.96 -13.84 -23.21
C ASP A 115 -0.67 -14.32 -21.78
N PHE A 116 -0.98 -13.51 -20.76
CA PHE A 116 -0.80 -13.84 -19.35
C PHE A 116 -2.15 -14.17 -18.70
N LEU A 117 -2.68 -15.36 -19.02
CA LEU A 117 -4.03 -15.80 -18.61
C LEU A 117 -4.28 -15.72 -17.10
N ASP A 118 -3.28 -16.07 -16.29
CA ASP A 118 -3.41 -16.10 -14.84
C ASP A 118 -3.26 -14.73 -14.16
N LEU A 119 -2.79 -13.71 -14.89
CA LEU A 119 -2.47 -12.39 -14.34
C LEU A 119 -3.66 -11.81 -13.56
N THR A 120 -4.86 -11.91 -14.12
CA THR A 120 -6.09 -11.39 -13.51
C THR A 120 -6.37 -12.06 -12.17
N SER A 121 -6.18 -13.38 -12.09
CA SER A 121 -6.39 -14.16 -10.87
C SER A 121 -5.36 -13.85 -9.78
N TRP A 122 -4.16 -13.40 -10.16
CA TRP A 122 -3.10 -13.03 -9.23
C TRP A 122 -3.19 -11.58 -8.75
N THR A 123 -3.98 -10.72 -9.40
CA THR A 123 -4.12 -9.31 -8.99
C THR A 123 -4.46 -9.09 -7.52
N PRO A 124 -5.29 -9.91 -6.83
CA PRO A 124 -5.55 -9.73 -5.40
C PRO A 124 -4.28 -9.86 -4.55
N LEU A 125 -3.35 -10.74 -4.94
CA LEU A 125 -2.04 -10.91 -4.30
C LEU A 125 -1.28 -9.59 -4.32
N PHE A 126 -1.17 -8.97 -5.50
CA PHE A 126 -0.40 -7.74 -5.69
C PHE A 126 -1.06 -6.54 -5.00
N ILE A 127 -2.38 -6.40 -5.08
CA ILE A 127 -3.12 -5.34 -4.37
C ILE A 127 -2.90 -5.47 -2.85
N MET A 128 -3.05 -6.68 -2.32
CA MET A 128 -2.84 -6.94 -0.90
C MET A 128 -1.37 -6.75 -0.49
N GLY A 129 -0.43 -6.91 -1.42
CA GLY A 129 1.00 -6.65 -1.21
C GLY A 129 1.26 -5.17 -0.90
N GLY A 130 0.61 -4.26 -1.63
CA GLY A 130 0.69 -2.83 -1.33
C GLY A 130 0.01 -2.45 -0.01
N VAL A 131 -1.12 -3.09 0.32
CA VAL A 131 -1.78 -2.94 1.64
C VAL A 131 -0.86 -3.38 2.78
N PHE A 132 -0.17 -4.51 2.61
CA PHE A 132 0.82 -4.99 3.56
C PHE A 132 2.01 -4.03 3.68
N GLY A 133 2.53 -3.54 2.55
CA GLY A 133 3.58 -2.52 2.52
C GLY A 133 3.19 -1.27 3.31
N MET A 134 1.95 -0.80 3.16
CA MET A 134 1.41 0.32 3.92
C MET A 134 1.36 0.03 5.43
N MET A 135 0.91 -1.16 5.83
CA MET A 135 0.89 -1.55 7.25
C MET A 135 2.30 -1.54 7.85
N ASN A 136 3.32 -1.95 7.09
CA ASN A 136 4.70 -1.90 7.55
C ASN A 136 5.21 -0.47 7.70
N ILE A 137 4.90 0.41 6.74
CA ILE A 137 5.24 1.84 6.83
C ILE A 137 4.64 2.45 8.10
N LYS A 138 3.35 2.23 8.34
CA LYS A 138 2.66 2.75 9.54
C LYS A 138 3.26 2.24 10.85
N LYS A 139 3.70 0.98 10.87
CA LYS A 139 4.34 0.40 12.05
C LYS A 139 5.74 0.97 12.29
N MET A 140 6.54 1.13 11.24
CA MET A 140 7.94 1.58 11.32
C MET A 140 8.08 3.08 11.53
N TRP A 141 7.24 3.88 10.89
CA TRP A 141 7.40 5.34 10.80
C TRP A 141 6.27 6.13 11.45
N GLY A 142 5.25 5.45 11.98
CA GLY A 142 4.11 6.12 12.60
C GLY A 142 4.46 6.84 13.89
N PRO A 143 3.70 7.90 14.24
CA PRO A 143 3.91 8.67 15.45
C PRO A 143 3.90 7.77 16.70
N ARG A 144 4.85 8.00 17.61
CA ARG A 144 4.89 7.28 18.88
C ARG A 144 3.71 7.76 19.73
N LYS A 145 2.93 6.83 20.30
CA LYS A 145 2.09 7.16 21.45
C LYS A 145 3.06 7.53 22.57
N SER A 146 3.11 8.80 22.92
CA SER A 146 3.73 9.25 24.17
C SER A 146 2.86 8.69 25.29
N PHE A 147 3.26 7.55 25.86
CA PHE A 147 2.76 7.17 27.18
C PHE A 147 3.52 8.07 28.15
N TYR A 148 2.86 9.14 28.58
CA TYR A 148 3.17 9.79 29.84
C TYR A 148 2.69 8.88 30.98
#